data_AF-A0A0W8CFR0-F1
#
_entry.id   AF-A0A0W8CFR0-F1
#
_cell.length_a   1.000
_cell.length_b   1.000
_cell.length_c   1.000
_cell.angle_alpha   90.00
_cell.angle_beta   90.00
_cell.angle_gamma   90.00
#
_symmetry.space_group_name_H-M   'P 1'
#
loop_
_entity.id
_entity.type
_entity.pdbx_description
1 polymer ?
#
loop_
_entity_poly.entity_id
_entity_poly.type
_entity_poly.pdbx_seq_one_letter_code
_entity_poly.pdbx_strand_id
1 'polypeptide(L)'
;MRGLLEWAGNGIHFRKTQLNRDKELVDEDWELETLYREKLHVGKIAKVIQSKALTAFKDSVDDLVTQICSQGFVYGLDDEVCVTSHTDECERELQVEEEVQQERELEVVKCSPMREKRWAYDRILQAQSVEDLQGVIQVLEITHFIRRSISPKEMGDLEWSSTHIFGTTNFFTTIKTRNDGGCLNEFLRVIDVVLVFKNGDVLLVSECEADHILELLWSTRGGSTVWSFTFMNFAFACETLDHGEVLTKFHDVQLALGASFDQDLSLLSMVACHVYNGETMLANDQENAVQTAFRGLLRPLASEQLL
;
A
#
# COMPACT_ATOMS: atom_id res chain seq x y z
N MET A 1 27.86 -17.37 -16.24
CA MET A 1 29.04 -16.54 -16.57
C MET A 1 28.87 -15.04 -16.27
N ARG A 2 27.66 -14.53 -15.98
CA ARG A 2 27.43 -13.10 -15.64
C ARG A 2 28.30 -12.59 -14.48
N GLY A 3 28.49 -13.40 -13.43
CA GLY A 3 29.31 -13.02 -12.27
C GLY A 3 30.83 -12.87 -12.49
N LEU A 4 31.38 -13.18 -13.68
CA LEU A 4 32.82 -13.00 -13.94
C LEU A 4 33.21 -11.51 -14.02
N LEU A 5 32.31 -10.69 -14.58
CA LEU A 5 32.51 -9.25 -14.68
C LEU A 5 32.48 -8.60 -13.29
N GLU A 6 31.50 -8.98 -12.47
CA GLU A 6 31.36 -8.53 -11.07
C GLU A 6 32.54 -8.99 -10.22
N TRP A 7 32.96 -10.26 -10.34
CA TRP A 7 34.13 -10.78 -9.64
C TRP A 7 35.39 -9.97 -9.97
N ALA A 8 35.62 -9.69 -11.26
CA ALA A 8 36.77 -8.92 -11.69
C ALA A 8 36.69 -7.44 -11.24
N GLY A 9 35.51 -6.81 -11.35
CA GLY A 9 35.27 -5.45 -10.87
C GLY A 9 35.52 -5.31 -9.37
N ASN A 10 34.97 -6.22 -8.57
CA ASN A 10 35.19 -6.28 -7.13
C ASN A 10 36.67 -6.53 -6.78
N GLY A 11 37.36 -7.41 -7.51
CA GLY A 11 38.79 -7.65 -7.31
C GLY A 11 39.67 -6.43 -7.61
N ILE A 12 39.37 -5.71 -8.69
CA ILE A 12 40.03 -4.45 -9.07
C ILE A 12 39.77 -3.38 -8.00
N HIS A 13 38.53 -3.23 -7.55
CA HIS A 13 38.16 -2.28 -6.50
C HIS A 13 38.84 -2.61 -5.17
N PHE A 14 38.77 -3.86 -4.72
CA PHE A 14 39.44 -4.33 -3.50
C PHE A 14 40.94 -4.05 -3.54
N ARG A 15 41.59 -4.23 -4.70
CA ARG A 15 43.01 -3.90 -4.82
C ARG A 15 43.26 -2.38 -4.75
N LYS A 16 42.36 -1.58 -5.31
CA LYS A 16 42.42 -0.12 -5.24
C LYS A 16 42.31 0.38 -3.79
N THR A 17 41.41 -0.19 -2.98
CA THR A 17 41.25 0.17 -1.56
C THR A 17 42.44 -0.26 -0.69
N GLN A 18 43.08 -1.39 -1.02
CA GLN A 18 44.32 -1.79 -0.35
C GLN A 18 45.48 -0.82 -0.61
N LEU A 19 45.59 -0.26 -1.81
CA LEU A 19 46.66 0.66 -2.19
C LEU A 19 46.36 2.10 -1.75
N ASN A 20 45.08 2.48 -1.69
CA ASN A 20 44.64 3.77 -1.19
C ASN A 20 43.30 3.63 -0.47
N ARG A 21 43.31 3.82 0.86
CA ARG A 21 42.10 3.74 1.69
C ARG A 21 41.06 4.82 1.36
N ASP A 22 41.48 5.97 0.85
CA ASP A 22 40.57 7.05 0.44
C ASP A 22 39.76 6.70 -0.83
N LYS A 23 40.04 5.54 -1.44
CA LYS A 23 39.27 4.97 -2.56
C LYS A 23 38.30 3.87 -2.14
N GLU A 24 38.05 3.72 -0.84
CA GLU A 24 36.99 2.87 -0.29
C GLU A 24 35.61 3.37 -0.71
N LEU A 25 35.42 4.70 -0.73
CA LEU A 25 34.25 5.33 -1.29
C LEU A 25 34.41 5.47 -2.80
N VAL A 26 33.37 5.06 -3.53
CA VAL A 26 33.27 5.30 -4.96
C VAL A 26 32.67 6.69 -5.15
N ASP A 27 33.36 7.55 -5.88
CA ASP A 27 32.85 8.88 -6.21
C ASP A 27 31.78 8.73 -7.30
N GLU A 28 30.53 9.06 -6.98
CA GLU A 28 29.40 9.00 -7.90
C GLU A 28 29.42 10.20 -8.86
N ASP A 29 29.38 9.93 -10.17
CA ASP A 29 29.22 10.95 -11.20
C ASP A 29 27.73 11.11 -11.55
N TRP A 30 27.12 12.17 -11.02
CA TRP A 30 25.71 12.52 -11.20
C TRP A 30 25.44 13.41 -12.41
N GLU A 31 26.41 13.66 -13.28
CA GLU A 31 26.18 14.49 -14.47
C GLU A 31 25.11 13.86 -15.39
N LEU A 32 24.13 14.66 -15.82
CA LEU A 32 23.05 14.22 -16.70
C LEU A 32 23.57 13.62 -18.02
N GLU A 33 24.67 14.18 -18.54
CA GLU A 33 25.30 13.63 -19.75
C GLU A 33 25.91 12.26 -19.48
N THR A 34 26.42 12.00 -18.27
CA THR A 34 26.87 10.68 -17.82
C THR A 34 25.66 9.75 -17.70
N LEU A 35 24.65 10.08 -16.90
CA LEU A 35 23.49 9.19 -16.66
C LEU A 35 22.70 8.79 -17.92
N TYR A 36 22.63 9.64 -18.94
CA TYR A 36 21.80 9.43 -20.13
C TYR A 36 22.59 9.23 -21.43
N ARG A 37 23.91 8.99 -21.38
CA ARG A 37 24.68 8.68 -22.60
C ARG A 37 24.33 7.28 -23.10
N GLU A 38 23.51 7.21 -24.15
CA GLU A 38 23.21 6.00 -24.92
C GLU A 38 24.44 5.49 -25.70
N LYS A 39 25.48 5.00 -25.01
CA LYS A 39 26.55 4.22 -25.64
C LYS A 39 26.62 2.83 -25.01
N LEU A 40 25.54 2.08 -25.19
CA LEU A 40 25.59 0.63 -25.09
C LEU A 40 26.53 0.12 -26.18
N HIS A 41 27.60 -0.54 -25.79
CA HIS A 41 28.47 -1.26 -26.72
C HIS A 41 28.58 -2.71 -26.29
N VAL A 42 28.50 -3.62 -27.26
CA VAL A 42 28.70 -5.04 -27.03
C VAL A 42 30.21 -5.29 -27.02
N GLY A 43 30.70 -5.84 -25.91
CA GLY A 43 32.12 -6.15 -25.71
C GLY A 43 32.30 -7.55 -25.16
N LYS A 44 33.40 -8.21 -25.56
CA LYS A 44 33.82 -9.47 -24.93
C LYS A 44 34.20 -9.21 -23.48
N ILE A 45 33.74 -10.06 -22.54
CA ILE A 45 33.98 -9.90 -21.10
C ILE A 45 35.48 -9.70 -20.81
N ALA A 46 36.35 -10.47 -21.44
CA ALA A 46 37.81 -10.35 -21.29
C ALA A 46 38.33 -8.94 -21.60
N LYS A 47 37.82 -8.32 -22.68
CA LYS A 47 38.23 -6.97 -23.12
C LYS A 47 37.70 -5.90 -22.18
N VAL A 48 36.50 -6.10 -21.64
CA VAL A 48 35.87 -5.17 -20.69
C VAL A 48 36.66 -5.16 -19.38
N ILE A 49 37.00 -6.34 -18.85
CA ILE A 49 37.82 -6.48 -17.64
C ILE A 49 39.18 -5.80 -17.82
N GLN A 50 39.83 -6.02 -18.97
CA GLN A 50 41.11 -5.38 -19.28
C GLN A 50 40.98 -3.85 -19.36
N SER A 51 39.93 -3.35 -20.00
CA SER A 51 39.67 -1.90 -20.09
C SER A 51 39.42 -1.27 -18.71
N LYS A 52 38.67 -1.94 -17.83
CA LYS A 52 38.44 -1.49 -16.45
C LYS A 52 39.76 -1.46 -15.66
N ALA A 53 40.58 -2.51 -15.78
CA ALA A 53 41.89 -2.58 -15.13
C ALA A 53 42.83 -1.44 -15.58
N LEU A 54 42.91 -1.17 -16.88
CA LEU A 54 43.73 -0.08 -17.44
C LEU A 54 43.23 1.30 -16.99
N THR A 55 41.90 1.48 -16.89
CA THR A 55 41.31 2.74 -16.42
C THR A 55 41.61 2.98 -14.94
N ALA A 56 41.55 1.93 -14.12
CA ALA A 56 41.81 1.99 -12.68
C ALA A 56 43.31 2.12 -12.34
N PHE A 57 44.20 1.55 -13.16
CA PHE A 57 45.64 1.43 -12.90
C PHE A 57 46.50 1.97 -14.06
N LYS A 58 46.20 3.21 -14.50
CA LYS A 58 46.77 3.87 -15.70
C LYS A 58 48.29 3.74 -15.89
N ASP A 59 49.07 3.70 -14.80
CA ASP A 59 50.53 3.80 -14.85
C ASP A 59 51.29 2.55 -14.33
N SER A 60 50.61 1.57 -13.72
CA SER A 60 51.24 0.34 -13.20
C SER A 60 50.19 -0.72 -12.87
N VAL A 61 50.02 -1.69 -13.78
CA VAL A 61 49.17 -2.86 -13.53
C VAL A 61 49.93 -3.82 -12.60
N ASP A 62 49.39 -4.01 -11.41
CA ASP A 62 49.96 -4.91 -10.39
C ASP A 62 49.73 -6.40 -10.72
N ASP A 63 50.50 -7.29 -10.11
CA ASP A 63 50.47 -8.75 -10.37
C ASP A 63 49.07 -9.34 -10.14
N LEU A 64 48.37 -8.86 -9.09
CA LEU A 64 47.01 -9.29 -8.79
C LEU A 64 46.00 -8.86 -9.87
N VAL A 65 46.15 -7.64 -10.40
CA VAL A 65 45.28 -7.12 -11.47
C VAL A 65 45.59 -7.85 -12.79
N THR A 66 46.85 -8.21 -13.02
CA THR A 66 47.27 -9.05 -14.15
C THR A 66 46.67 -10.44 -14.05
N GLN A 67 46.60 -11.03 -12.85
CA GLN A 67 45.94 -12.30 -12.61
C GLN A 67 44.42 -12.21 -12.84
N ILE A 68 43.76 -11.13 -12.41
CA ILE A 68 42.34 -10.92 -12.69
C ILE A 68 42.09 -10.82 -14.20
N CYS A 69 42.93 -10.08 -14.93
CA CYS A 69 42.83 -9.97 -16.39
C CYS A 69 43.05 -11.32 -17.07
N SER A 70 44.03 -12.11 -16.64
CA SER A 70 44.31 -13.43 -17.24
C SER A 70 43.16 -14.41 -17.02
N GLN A 71 42.55 -14.43 -15.84
CA GLN A 71 41.33 -15.21 -15.59
C GLN A 71 40.15 -14.72 -16.43
N GLY A 72 40.03 -13.40 -16.63
CA GLY A 72 39.07 -12.81 -17.56
C GLY A 72 39.27 -13.30 -19.00
N PHE A 73 40.51 -13.49 -19.46
CA PHE A 73 40.81 -14.07 -20.76
C PHE A 73 40.54 -15.58 -20.84
N VAL A 74 40.79 -16.34 -19.77
CA VAL A 74 40.54 -17.79 -19.77
C VAL A 74 39.04 -18.09 -19.87
N TYR A 75 38.20 -17.31 -19.19
CA TYR A 75 36.76 -17.62 -19.07
C TYR A 75 35.84 -16.65 -19.81
N GLY A 76 36.32 -15.50 -20.28
CA GLY A 76 35.48 -14.42 -20.82
C GLY A 76 35.69 -14.12 -22.31
N LEU A 77 36.29 -15.04 -23.07
CA LEU A 77 36.54 -14.88 -24.51
C LEU A 77 35.35 -15.25 -25.40
N ASP A 78 34.50 -16.15 -24.94
CA ASP A 78 33.37 -16.69 -25.71
C ASP A 78 32.06 -15.93 -25.47
N ASP A 79 31.98 -15.19 -24.36
CA ASP A 79 30.79 -14.47 -23.95
C ASP A 79 30.90 -12.95 -24.20
N GLU A 80 29.80 -12.39 -24.68
CA GLU A 80 29.63 -10.96 -24.91
C GLU A 80 28.66 -10.36 -23.89
N VAL A 81 28.95 -9.14 -23.45
CA VAL A 81 28.11 -8.39 -22.53
C VAL A 81 27.86 -7.00 -23.10
N CYS A 82 26.62 -6.52 -22.96
CA CYS A 82 26.28 -5.12 -23.21
C CYS A 82 26.85 -4.28 -22.07
N VAL A 83 27.83 -3.43 -22.38
CA VAL A 83 28.47 -2.55 -21.41
C VAL A 83 27.98 -1.14 -21.66
N THR A 84 27.38 -0.54 -20.63
CA THR A 84 27.16 0.91 -20.55
C THR A 84 28.46 1.56 -20.08
N SER A 85 28.68 2.82 -20.43
CA SER A 85 29.78 3.62 -19.86
C SER A 85 29.69 3.81 -18.34
N HIS A 86 28.57 3.40 -17.73
CA HIS A 86 28.29 3.53 -16.30
C HIS A 86 27.84 2.17 -15.77
N THR A 87 28.74 1.44 -15.11
CA THR A 87 28.35 0.26 -14.33
C THR A 87 29.46 -0.15 -13.39
N ASP A 88 29.28 0.15 -12.10
CA ASP A 88 29.56 -0.80 -11.01
C ASP A 88 28.59 -0.63 -9.81
N GLU A 89 27.52 0.18 -9.91
CA GLU A 89 26.72 0.55 -8.72
C GLU A 89 25.26 0.07 -8.68
N CYS A 90 24.72 -0.50 -9.76
CA CYS A 90 23.32 -0.95 -9.75
C CYS A 90 23.11 -2.40 -9.31
N GLU A 91 24.06 -3.07 -8.65
CA GLU A 91 23.85 -4.44 -8.14
C GLU A 91 24.55 -4.71 -6.78
N ARG A 92 24.48 -3.77 -5.83
CA ARG A 92 24.76 -4.08 -4.42
C ARG A 92 23.48 -3.96 -3.61
N GLU A 93 23.04 -5.13 -3.12
CA GLU A 93 21.91 -5.41 -2.24
C GLU A 93 20.52 -5.55 -2.90
N LEU A 94 20.39 -6.52 -3.78
CA LEU A 94 19.25 -7.44 -3.65
C LEU A 94 19.84 -8.81 -3.24
N GLN A 95 19.65 -9.19 -1.98
CA GLN A 95 19.48 -10.62 -1.71
C GLN A 95 18.37 -11.08 -2.65
N VAL A 96 18.66 -12.10 -3.46
CA VAL A 96 17.71 -12.70 -4.39
C VAL A 96 16.59 -13.33 -3.58
N GLU A 97 15.63 -12.52 -3.15
CA GLU A 97 14.24 -12.95 -3.06
C GLU A 97 13.78 -13.08 -4.50
N GLU A 98 13.96 -14.28 -5.06
CA GLU A 98 13.38 -14.67 -6.34
C GLU A 98 11.86 -14.80 -6.15
N GLU A 99 11.18 -13.69 -5.85
CA GLU A 99 9.74 -13.64 -6.05
C GLU A 99 9.52 -13.66 -7.56
N VAL A 100 9.21 -14.85 -8.07
CA VAL A 100 8.72 -15.03 -9.43
C VAL A 100 7.37 -14.33 -9.50
N GLN A 101 7.37 -13.01 -9.70
CA GLN A 101 6.18 -12.27 -10.11
C GLN A 101 5.79 -12.77 -11.49
N GLN A 102 4.91 -13.77 -11.52
CA GLN A 102 4.23 -14.17 -12.73
C GLN A 102 3.27 -13.04 -13.10
N GLU A 103 3.75 -12.11 -13.95
CA GLU A 103 2.88 -11.15 -14.61
C GLU A 103 1.89 -11.92 -15.49
N ARG A 104 0.67 -12.06 -14.97
CA ARG A 104 -0.43 -12.68 -15.71
C ARG A 104 -1.20 -11.57 -16.40
N GLU A 105 -1.03 -11.45 -17.71
CA GLU A 105 -1.88 -10.59 -18.53
C GLU A 105 -3.33 -11.11 -18.45
N LEU A 106 -4.16 -10.44 -17.67
CA LEU A 106 -5.59 -10.72 -17.55
C LEU A 106 -6.37 -9.73 -18.41
N GLU A 107 -7.25 -10.24 -19.26
CA GLU A 107 -8.19 -9.41 -19.99
C GLU A 107 -9.21 -8.83 -19.00
N VAL A 108 -8.99 -7.57 -18.59
CA VAL A 108 -9.90 -6.86 -17.68
C VAL A 108 -11.19 -6.53 -18.41
N VAL A 109 -12.32 -6.94 -17.84
CA VAL A 109 -13.65 -6.66 -18.40
C VAL A 109 -13.83 -5.14 -18.47
N LYS A 110 -14.20 -4.63 -19.66
CA LYS A 110 -14.48 -3.20 -19.84
C LYS A 110 -15.73 -2.78 -19.05
N CYS A 111 -15.51 -2.20 -17.87
CA CYS A 111 -16.55 -1.65 -17.02
C CYS A 111 -16.82 -0.17 -17.35
N SER A 112 -18.03 0.30 -17.05
CA SER A 112 -18.38 1.73 -17.13
C SER A 112 -18.71 2.26 -15.74
N PRO A 113 -18.30 3.49 -15.39
CA PRO A 113 -18.55 4.06 -14.08
C PRO A 113 -20.05 4.20 -13.81
N MET A 114 -20.43 3.96 -12.55
CA MET A 114 -21.76 4.26 -12.06
C MET A 114 -21.86 5.74 -11.70
N ARG A 115 -22.98 6.38 -12.01
CA ARG A 115 -23.23 7.76 -11.56
C ARG A 115 -23.85 7.71 -10.18
N GLU A 116 -23.22 8.39 -9.24
CA GLU A 116 -23.76 8.54 -7.89
C GLU A 116 -25.10 9.27 -7.89
N LYS A 117 -26.00 8.80 -7.03
CA LYS A 117 -27.32 9.39 -6.85
C LYS A 117 -27.26 10.43 -5.75
N ARG A 118 -27.53 11.69 -6.09
CA ARG A 118 -27.74 12.74 -5.10
C ARG A 118 -28.99 12.46 -4.28
N TRP A 119 -28.90 12.72 -2.97
CA TRP A 119 -30.00 12.64 -2.03
C TRP A 119 -30.01 13.87 -1.12
N ALA A 120 -31.04 14.00 -0.29
CA ALA A 120 -31.22 15.13 0.62
C ALA A 120 -30.23 15.01 1.79
N TYR A 121 -28.97 15.42 1.57
CA TYR A 121 -27.89 15.29 2.54
C TYR A 121 -28.19 15.95 3.90
N ASP A 122 -29.02 16.99 3.92
CA ASP A 122 -29.50 17.66 5.13
C ASP A 122 -30.24 16.73 6.10
N ARG A 123 -30.81 15.63 5.60
CA ARG A 123 -31.51 14.63 6.42
C ARG A 123 -30.58 13.95 7.42
N ILE A 124 -29.29 13.86 7.12
CA ILE A 124 -28.32 13.24 8.04
C ILE A 124 -28.19 14.01 9.34
N LEU A 125 -28.38 15.33 9.31
CA LEU A 125 -28.28 16.19 10.49
C LEU A 125 -29.37 15.91 11.53
N GLN A 126 -30.47 15.29 11.11
CA GLN A 126 -31.62 14.92 11.96
C GLN A 126 -31.60 13.44 12.38
N ALA A 127 -30.83 12.61 11.66
CA ALA A 127 -30.77 11.17 11.89
C ALA A 127 -30.11 10.84 13.23
N GLN A 128 -30.67 9.87 13.94
CA GLN A 128 -30.16 9.34 15.20
C GLN A 128 -29.46 7.99 15.02
N SER A 129 -29.83 7.25 13.98
CA SER A 129 -29.21 5.99 13.58
C SER A 129 -29.15 5.86 12.06
N VAL A 130 -28.48 4.81 11.59
CA VAL A 130 -28.45 4.47 10.15
C VAL A 130 -29.84 4.13 9.61
N GLU A 131 -30.71 3.52 10.43
CA GLU A 131 -32.06 3.11 10.04
C GLU A 131 -32.93 4.31 9.62
N ASP A 132 -32.72 5.49 10.23
CA ASP A 132 -33.42 6.72 9.88
C ASP A 132 -33.16 7.17 8.44
N LEU A 133 -32.05 6.72 7.84
CA LEU A 133 -31.66 7.06 6.48
C LEU A 133 -32.24 6.14 5.41
N GLN A 134 -32.81 4.99 5.78
CA GLN A 134 -33.24 3.94 4.84
C GLN A 134 -34.38 4.38 3.90
N GLY A 135 -35.12 5.44 4.25
CA GLY A 135 -36.11 6.09 3.39
C GLY A 135 -35.57 7.21 2.49
N VAL A 136 -34.33 7.68 2.72
CA VAL A 136 -33.69 8.79 2.00
C VAL A 136 -32.69 8.25 0.98
N ILE A 137 -31.85 7.30 1.42
CA ILE A 137 -30.86 6.61 0.60
C ILE A 137 -30.88 5.13 0.97
N GLN A 138 -30.65 4.26 -0.01
CA GLN A 138 -30.50 2.84 0.29
C GLN A 138 -29.15 2.61 0.96
N VAL A 139 -29.22 2.03 2.16
CA VAL A 139 -28.08 1.61 2.96
C VAL A 139 -28.03 0.09 3.02
N LEU A 140 -26.83 -0.47 2.94
CA LEU A 140 -26.58 -1.90 2.97
C LEU A 140 -25.60 -2.21 4.10
N GLU A 141 -25.82 -3.30 4.82
CA GLU A 141 -24.84 -3.83 5.77
C GLU A 141 -23.62 -4.37 5.02
N ILE A 142 -22.42 -4.10 5.54
CA ILE A 142 -21.17 -4.53 4.89
C ILE A 142 -21.13 -6.05 4.70
N THR A 143 -21.63 -6.82 5.68
CA THR A 143 -21.67 -8.30 5.65
C THR A 143 -22.35 -8.82 4.38
N HIS A 144 -23.48 -8.22 3.99
CA HIS A 144 -24.21 -8.60 2.79
C HIS A 144 -23.43 -8.26 1.52
N PHE A 145 -22.74 -7.12 1.50
CA PHE A 145 -21.91 -6.72 0.39
C PHE A 145 -20.70 -7.65 0.20
N ILE A 146 -19.95 -7.94 1.28
CA ILE A 146 -18.76 -8.80 1.25
C ILE A 146 -19.10 -10.20 0.75
N ARG A 147 -20.07 -10.87 1.39
CA ARG A 147 -20.45 -12.25 1.02
C ARG A 147 -20.88 -12.37 -0.44
N ARG A 148 -21.60 -11.36 -0.94
CA ARG A 148 -22.11 -11.37 -2.31
C ARG A 148 -21.02 -11.06 -3.33
N SER A 149 -20.24 -10.00 -3.10
CA SER A 149 -19.55 -9.29 -4.19
C SER A 149 -18.03 -9.35 -4.12
N ILE A 150 -17.46 -9.78 -2.99
CA ILE A 150 -16.01 -9.84 -2.77
C ILE A 150 -15.50 -11.27 -2.97
N SER A 151 -14.26 -11.38 -3.44
CA SER A 151 -13.44 -12.59 -3.39
C SER A 151 -12.14 -12.31 -2.63
N PRO A 152 -11.45 -13.29 -2.05
CA PRO A 152 -11.86 -14.69 -1.90
C PRO A 152 -13.12 -14.81 -1.01
N LYS A 153 -13.86 -15.93 -1.12
CA LYS A 153 -15.17 -16.08 -0.43
C LYS A 153 -15.04 -16.19 1.08
N GLU A 154 -13.86 -16.60 1.52
CA GLU A 154 -13.33 -16.63 2.88
C GLU A 154 -13.41 -15.26 3.56
N MET A 155 -13.35 -14.16 2.78
CA MET A 155 -13.62 -12.83 3.32
C MET A 155 -15.03 -12.72 3.89
N GLY A 156 -16.01 -13.42 3.31
CA GLY A 156 -17.40 -13.43 3.78
C GLY A 156 -17.62 -14.22 5.08
N ASP A 157 -16.64 -15.05 5.49
CA ASP A 157 -16.70 -15.88 6.69
C ASP A 157 -16.24 -15.13 7.94
N LEU A 158 -15.64 -13.96 7.78
CA LEU A 158 -15.31 -13.06 8.90
C LEU A 158 -16.57 -12.55 9.60
N GLU A 159 -16.42 -12.17 10.87
CA GLU A 159 -17.51 -11.72 11.74
C GLU A 159 -17.91 -10.25 11.48
N TRP A 160 -18.23 -9.92 10.23
CA TRP A 160 -18.62 -8.58 9.79
C TRP A 160 -19.89 -8.07 10.49
N SER A 161 -20.82 -8.96 10.84
CA SER A 161 -22.09 -8.60 11.51
C SER A 161 -21.87 -7.88 12.84
N SER A 162 -20.83 -8.26 13.58
CA SER A 162 -20.49 -7.65 14.87
C SER A 162 -19.89 -6.25 14.76
N THR A 163 -19.53 -5.81 13.56
CA THR A 163 -18.88 -4.51 13.31
C THR A 163 -19.88 -3.37 13.22
N HIS A 164 -21.17 -3.65 13.01
CA HIS A 164 -22.20 -2.62 12.80
C HIS A 164 -21.85 -1.60 11.70
N ILE A 165 -21.11 -2.06 10.67
CA ILE A 165 -20.75 -1.22 9.52
C ILE A 165 -21.80 -1.34 8.42
N PHE A 166 -22.24 -0.18 7.96
CA PHE A 166 -23.18 0.02 6.89
C PHE A 166 -22.58 0.94 5.84
N GLY A 167 -23.03 0.84 4.59
CA GLY A 167 -22.59 1.74 3.53
C GLY A 167 -23.73 2.16 2.63
N THR A 168 -23.65 3.38 2.11
CA THR A 168 -24.61 3.85 1.11
C THR A 168 -24.47 3.07 -0.19
N THR A 169 -25.52 3.07 -1.00
CA THR A 169 -25.45 2.47 -2.34
C THR A 169 -24.40 3.15 -3.22
N ASN A 170 -24.17 4.45 -3.02
CA ASN A 170 -23.13 5.22 -3.73
C ASN A 170 -21.72 4.77 -3.33
N PHE A 171 -21.50 4.38 -2.08
CA PHE A 171 -20.23 3.82 -1.63
C PHE A 171 -19.94 2.46 -2.31
N PHE A 172 -20.89 1.52 -2.26
CA PHE A 172 -20.68 0.16 -2.77
C PHE A 172 -20.76 0.02 -4.30
N THR A 173 -21.43 0.95 -5.00
CA THR A 173 -21.72 0.81 -6.45
C THR A 173 -20.88 1.79 -7.27
N THR A 174 -19.64 1.42 -7.58
CA THR A 174 -18.69 2.25 -8.34
C THR A 174 -18.80 2.06 -9.85
N ILE A 175 -19.24 0.89 -10.31
CA ILE A 175 -19.36 0.52 -11.73
C ILE A 175 -20.74 -0.04 -12.06
N LYS A 176 -21.12 0.04 -13.34
CA LYS A 176 -22.30 -0.66 -13.87
C LYS A 176 -21.94 -2.12 -14.12
N THR A 177 -22.37 -3.02 -13.24
CA THR A 177 -22.24 -4.46 -13.45
C THR A 177 -23.28 -4.94 -14.47
N ARG A 178 -22.83 -5.67 -15.50
CA ARG A 178 -23.74 -6.34 -16.46
C ARG A 178 -24.33 -7.63 -15.90
N ASN A 179 -23.67 -8.24 -14.93
CA ASN A 179 -24.09 -9.43 -14.20
C ASN A 179 -23.78 -9.25 -12.71
N ASP A 180 -24.74 -9.57 -11.85
CA ASP A 180 -24.69 -9.49 -10.38
C ASP A 180 -23.67 -10.45 -9.71
N GLY A 181 -22.80 -11.09 -10.48
CA GLY A 181 -21.87 -12.13 -10.02
C GLY A 181 -20.39 -11.87 -10.31
N GLY A 182 -20.02 -10.68 -10.80
CA GLY A 182 -18.62 -10.30 -10.97
C GLY A 182 -17.97 -9.93 -9.64
N CYS A 183 -16.77 -10.44 -9.38
CA CYS A 183 -15.92 -10.03 -8.27
C CYS A 183 -15.62 -8.52 -8.39
N LEU A 184 -16.03 -7.72 -7.39
CA LEU A 184 -15.90 -6.26 -7.41
C LEU A 184 -14.57 -5.75 -6.83
N ASN A 185 -13.65 -6.63 -6.45
CA ASN A 185 -12.39 -6.31 -5.79
C ASN A 185 -11.60 -5.16 -6.44
N GLU A 186 -11.51 -5.15 -7.77
CA GLU A 186 -10.74 -4.15 -8.52
C GLU A 186 -11.41 -2.76 -8.56
N PHE A 187 -12.68 -2.68 -8.15
CA PHE A 187 -13.49 -1.48 -8.23
C PHE A 187 -14.03 -1.05 -6.86
N LEU A 188 -13.48 -1.57 -5.77
CA LEU A 188 -13.85 -1.13 -4.43
C LEU A 188 -13.38 0.31 -4.22
N ARG A 189 -14.22 1.08 -3.53
CA ARG A 189 -13.81 2.40 -3.04
C ARG A 189 -13.09 2.20 -1.72
N VAL A 190 -11.97 2.89 -1.52
CA VAL A 190 -11.28 2.92 -0.23
C VAL A 190 -12.15 3.69 0.77
N ILE A 191 -12.20 3.21 2.01
CA ILE A 191 -12.84 3.92 3.11
C ILE A 191 -11.96 5.11 3.46
N ASP A 192 -12.43 6.31 3.11
CA ASP A 192 -11.76 7.58 3.42
C ASP A 192 -12.47 8.34 4.55
N VAL A 193 -13.80 8.38 4.55
CA VAL A 193 -14.61 9.06 5.58
C VAL A 193 -15.58 8.07 6.21
N VAL A 194 -15.67 8.13 7.54
CA VAL A 194 -16.64 7.36 8.32
C VAL A 194 -17.49 8.27 9.19
N LEU A 195 -18.77 7.92 9.28
CA LEU A 195 -19.75 8.57 10.15
C LEU A 195 -20.12 7.59 11.26
N VAL A 196 -19.84 7.94 12.51
CA VAL A 196 -20.14 7.06 13.64
C VAL A 196 -21.28 7.66 14.44
N PHE A 197 -22.41 6.95 14.49
CA PHE A 197 -23.59 7.36 15.25
C PHE A 197 -23.44 7.07 16.74
N LYS A 198 -24.19 7.78 17.57
CA LYS A 198 -24.17 7.61 19.05
C LYS A 198 -24.56 6.20 19.50
N ASN A 199 -25.33 5.47 18.70
CA ASN A 199 -25.70 4.09 18.97
C ASN A 199 -24.58 3.08 18.64
N GLY A 200 -23.48 3.53 18.04
CA GLY A 200 -22.34 2.70 17.64
C GLY A 200 -22.34 2.29 16.17
N ASP A 201 -23.39 2.60 15.41
CA ASP A 201 -23.44 2.27 13.99
C ASP A 201 -22.41 3.10 13.21
N VAL A 202 -21.72 2.45 12.28
CA VAL A 202 -20.76 3.09 11.38
C VAL A 202 -21.34 3.16 9.98
N LEU A 203 -21.36 4.34 9.39
CA LEU A 203 -21.84 4.56 8.02
C LEU A 203 -20.68 4.99 7.10
N LEU A 204 -20.47 4.21 6.06
CA LEU A 204 -19.55 4.45 4.96
C LEU A 204 -20.26 5.24 3.86
N VAL A 205 -19.64 6.33 3.43
CA VAL A 205 -20.14 7.23 2.39
C VAL A 205 -19.06 7.41 1.32
N SER A 206 -19.49 7.66 0.09
CA SER A 206 -18.55 8.06 -0.97
C SER A 206 -17.91 9.44 -0.67
N GLU A 207 -16.75 9.72 -1.25
CA GLU A 207 -16.06 11.02 -1.10
C GLU A 207 -16.98 12.19 -1.46
N CYS A 208 -17.74 12.06 -2.55
CA CYS A 208 -18.67 13.09 -2.98
C CYS A 208 -19.80 13.29 -1.95
N GLU A 209 -20.35 12.22 -1.36
CA GLU A 209 -21.31 12.37 -0.25
C GLU A 209 -20.66 13.02 0.97
N ALA A 210 -19.43 12.62 1.31
CA ALA A 210 -18.67 13.17 2.42
C ALA A 210 -18.44 14.68 2.27
N ASP A 211 -18.06 15.15 1.08
CA ASP A 211 -17.85 16.58 0.78
C ASP A 211 -19.12 17.41 1.01
N HIS A 212 -20.27 16.93 0.52
CA HIS A 212 -21.54 17.65 0.71
C HIS A 212 -21.96 17.63 2.20
N ILE A 213 -21.73 16.53 2.91
CA ILE A 213 -22.00 16.45 4.35
C ILE A 213 -21.07 17.40 5.11
N LEU A 214 -19.79 17.45 4.76
CA LEU A 214 -18.80 18.34 5.38
C LEU A 214 -19.18 19.81 5.18
N GLU A 215 -19.59 20.19 3.97
CA GLU A 215 -20.10 21.53 3.66
C GLU A 215 -21.31 21.89 4.54
N LEU A 216 -22.24 20.95 4.72
CA LEU A 216 -23.40 21.13 5.60
C LEU A 216 -23.01 21.29 7.07
N LEU A 217 -22.07 20.47 7.55
CA LEU A 217 -21.57 20.55 8.92
C LEU A 217 -20.91 21.91 9.19
N TRP A 218 -20.10 22.41 8.24
CA TRP A 218 -19.49 23.74 8.36
C TRP A 218 -20.53 24.86 8.32
N SER A 219 -21.54 24.74 7.47
CA SER A 219 -22.63 25.71 7.35
C SER A 219 -23.52 25.77 8.60
N THR A 220 -23.61 24.68 9.35
CA THR A 220 -24.49 24.55 10.53
C THR A 220 -23.78 24.62 11.87
N ARG A 221 -22.44 24.74 11.87
CA ARG A 221 -21.56 24.79 13.08
C ARG A 221 -21.88 25.94 14.06
N GLY A 222 -22.63 26.95 13.63
CA GLY A 222 -23.12 28.05 14.48
C GLY A 222 -24.53 27.88 15.06
N GLY A 223 -25.24 26.82 14.69
CA GLY A 223 -26.57 26.49 15.20
C GLY A 223 -26.51 25.66 16.49
N SER A 224 -27.53 25.77 17.35
CA SER A 224 -27.69 24.97 18.58
C SER A 224 -27.99 23.48 18.31
N THR A 225 -27.73 22.99 17.09
CA THR A 225 -28.15 21.67 16.65
C THR A 225 -27.08 20.66 17.04
N VAL A 226 -27.36 19.88 18.09
CA VAL A 226 -26.53 18.74 18.49
C VAL A 226 -26.80 17.62 17.49
N TRP A 227 -25.80 17.30 16.66
CA TRP A 227 -25.86 16.15 15.75
C TRP A 227 -25.85 14.84 16.56
N SER A 228 -26.14 13.71 15.92
CA SER A 228 -26.10 12.39 16.59
C SER A 228 -25.06 11.45 15.99
N PHE A 229 -24.12 12.01 15.26
CA PHE A 229 -22.97 11.31 14.71
C PHE A 229 -21.70 12.15 14.82
N THR A 230 -20.57 11.48 14.65
CA THR A 230 -19.25 12.05 14.45
C THR A 230 -18.77 11.75 13.05
N PHE A 231 -18.46 12.79 12.29
CA PHE A 231 -17.77 12.77 11.01
C PHE A 231 -16.27 12.75 11.26
N MET A 232 -15.55 11.79 10.67
CA MET A 232 -14.09 11.75 10.74
C MET A 232 -13.50 11.21 9.44
N ASN A 233 -12.28 11.66 9.12
CA ASN A 233 -11.45 10.98 8.15
C ASN A 233 -10.86 9.73 8.79
N PHE A 234 -10.92 8.62 8.06
CA PHE A 234 -10.49 7.31 8.54
C PHE A 234 -8.98 7.27 8.80
N ALA A 235 -8.16 7.87 7.93
CA ALA A 235 -6.71 7.90 8.12
C ALA A 235 -6.30 8.59 9.42
N PHE A 236 -6.92 9.72 9.76
CA PHE A 236 -6.66 10.40 11.05
C PHE A 236 -7.15 9.58 12.25
N ALA A 237 -8.23 8.81 12.10
CA ALA A 237 -8.67 7.90 13.15
C ALA A 237 -7.65 6.77 13.36
N CYS A 238 -7.02 6.28 12.30
CA CYS A 238 -5.96 5.28 12.38
C CYS A 238 -4.70 5.82 13.07
N GLU A 239 -4.28 7.06 12.78
CA GLU A 239 -3.13 7.69 13.45
C GLU A 239 -3.30 7.76 14.97
N THR A 240 -4.53 7.89 15.48
CA THR A 240 -4.75 7.89 16.94
C THR A 240 -4.47 6.54 17.59
N LEU A 241 -4.53 5.44 16.84
CA LEU A 241 -4.19 4.10 17.33
C LEU A 241 -2.68 3.92 17.52
N ASP A 242 -1.85 4.70 16.81
CA ASP A 242 -0.37 4.66 16.92
C ASP A 242 0.14 5.07 18.31
N HIS A 243 -0.66 5.81 19.09
CA HIS A 243 -0.22 6.33 20.38
C HIS A 243 -0.43 5.38 21.56
N GLY A 244 -0.83 4.13 21.31
CA GLY A 244 -0.80 3.04 22.31
C GLY A 244 -1.87 3.13 23.41
N GLU A 245 -2.85 4.02 23.29
CA GLU A 245 -4.00 4.07 24.19
C GLU A 245 -5.13 3.16 23.65
N VAL A 246 -5.52 2.18 24.48
CA VAL A 246 -6.51 1.12 24.17
C VAL A 246 -7.93 1.67 23.90
N LEU A 247 -8.16 2.95 24.13
CA LEU A 247 -9.44 3.65 23.96
C LEU A 247 -9.20 5.00 23.29
N THR A 248 -9.08 5.01 21.96
CA THR A 248 -9.09 6.25 21.18
C THR A 248 -10.47 6.87 21.29
N LYS A 249 -10.56 7.95 22.06
CA LYS A 249 -11.78 8.75 22.11
C LYS A 249 -11.81 9.65 20.88
N PHE A 250 -13.01 9.95 20.40
CA PHE A 250 -13.17 10.80 19.21
C PHE A 250 -12.49 12.18 19.33
N HIS A 251 -12.23 12.72 20.53
CA HIS A 251 -11.51 13.99 20.69
C HIS A 251 -10.04 13.94 20.23
N ASP A 252 -9.44 12.74 20.18
CA ASP A 252 -8.03 12.58 19.81
C ASP A 252 -7.86 12.58 18.28
N VAL A 253 -8.96 12.35 17.54
CA VAL A 253 -8.95 12.29 16.08
C VAL A 253 -8.92 13.70 15.49
N GLN A 254 -7.84 14.01 14.78
CA GLN A 254 -7.71 15.30 14.13
C GLN A 254 -8.85 15.53 13.12
N LEU A 255 -9.44 16.73 13.14
CA LEU A 255 -10.53 17.15 12.25
C LEU A 255 -11.86 16.38 12.40
N ALA A 256 -12.05 15.61 13.49
CA ALA A 256 -13.37 15.06 13.79
C ALA A 256 -14.40 16.17 14.07
N LEU A 257 -15.60 16.04 13.50
CA LEU A 257 -16.72 16.98 13.64
C LEU A 257 -17.96 16.22 14.09
N GLY A 258 -18.61 16.62 15.18
CA GLY A 258 -19.72 15.79 15.66
C GLY A 258 -20.23 16.13 17.04
N ALA A 259 -21.16 15.29 17.48
CA ALA A 259 -21.55 15.21 18.88
C ALA A 259 -21.04 13.89 19.45
N SER A 260 -20.52 13.96 20.68
CA SER A 260 -19.96 12.84 21.46
C SER A 260 -18.49 12.55 21.19
N PHE A 261 -17.64 13.54 21.45
CA PHE A 261 -16.20 13.32 21.49
C PHE A 261 -15.73 12.41 22.65
N ASP A 262 -16.61 12.17 23.62
CA ASP A 262 -16.38 11.33 24.80
C ASP A 262 -16.69 9.84 24.59
N GLN A 263 -17.23 9.45 23.43
CA GLN A 263 -17.45 8.03 23.12
C GLN A 263 -16.16 7.36 22.63
N ASP A 264 -16.03 6.08 22.96
CA ASP A 264 -14.92 5.27 22.47
C ASP A 264 -15.21 4.82 21.04
N LEU A 265 -14.20 4.92 20.17
CA LEU A 265 -14.27 4.38 18.83
C LEU A 265 -14.26 2.84 18.90
N SER A 266 -15.19 2.18 18.20
CA SER A 266 -15.23 0.72 18.16
C SER A 266 -14.00 0.18 17.42
N LEU A 267 -13.02 -0.33 18.17
CA LEU A 267 -11.79 -0.90 17.64
C LEU A 267 -12.06 -2.02 16.63
N LEU A 268 -13.13 -2.78 16.84
CA LEU A 268 -13.56 -3.84 15.93
C LEU A 268 -14.00 -3.29 14.57
N SER A 269 -14.70 -2.15 14.57
CA SER A 269 -15.13 -1.49 13.33
C SER A 269 -13.94 -0.91 12.58
N MET A 270 -13.00 -0.31 13.30
CA MET A 270 -11.76 0.24 12.71
C MET A 270 -10.92 -0.85 12.05
N VAL A 271 -10.71 -1.97 12.75
CA VAL A 271 -10.00 -3.13 12.20
C VAL A 271 -10.72 -3.69 10.97
N ALA A 272 -12.05 -3.78 11.01
CA ALA A 272 -12.83 -4.21 9.86
C ALA A 272 -12.67 -3.25 8.65
N CYS A 273 -12.61 -1.94 8.87
CA CYS A 273 -12.32 -0.96 7.83
C CYS A 273 -10.90 -1.11 7.26
N HIS A 274 -9.87 -1.36 8.09
CA HIS A 274 -8.51 -1.65 7.60
C HIS A 274 -8.48 -2.90 6.71
N VAL A 275 -9.10 -3.98 7.17
CA VAL A 275 -9.21 -5.23 6.41
C VAL A 275 -9.95 -5.00 5.09
N TYR A 276 -10.99 -4.17 5.09
CA TYR A 276 -11.71 -3.78 3.87
C TYR A 276 -10.83 -3.00 2.89
N ASN A 277 -10.02 -2.06 3.39
CA ASN A 277 -9.07 -1.28 2.58
C ASN A 277 -7.88 -2.11 2.06
N GLY A 278 -7.76 -3.38 2.48
CA GLY A 278 -6.66 -4.27 2.10
C GLY A 278 -5.39 -4.06 2.92
N GLU A 279 -5.48 -3.33 4.04
CA GLU A 279 -4.36 -3.12 4.95
C GLU A 279 -4.19 -4.34 5.85
N THR A 280 -3.07 -5.05 5.68
CA THR A 280 -2.74 -6.29 6.40
C THR A 280 -1.52 -6.17 7.30
N MET A 281 -0.80 -5.04 7.21
CA MET A 281 0.36 -4.76 8.04
C MET A 281 0.13 -3.47 8.82
N LEU A 282 0.22 -3.60 10.14
CA LEU A 282 0.18 -2.48 11.08
C LEU A 282 1.54 -2.36 11.74
N ALA A 283 1.86 -1.18 12.27
CA ALA A 283 3.10 -0.99 12.99
C ALA A 283 3.13 -1.87 14.28
N ASN A 284 4.32 -2.31 14.71
CA ASN A 284 4.47 -3.28 15.80
C ASN A 284 3.85 -2.81 17.14
N ASP A 285 3.81 -1.50 17.36
CA ASP A 285 3.16 -0.84 18.49
C ASP A 285 1.63 -0.91 18.41
N GLN A 286 1.05 -0.80 17.21
CA GLN A 286 -0.38 -0.95 16.97
C GLN A 286 -0.85 -2.41 17.12
N GLU A 287 -0.03 -3.38 16.69
CA GLU A 287 -0.42 -4.80 16.58
C GLU A 287 -0.98 -5.35 17.91
N ASN A 288 -0.36 -5.01 19.04
CA ASN A 288 -0.81 -5.46 20.36
C ASN A 288 -2.16 -4.87 20.78
N ALA A 289 -2.43 -3.61 20.43
CA ALA A 289 -3.67 -2.94 20.77
C ALA A 289 -4.86 -3.52 19.99
N VAL A 290 -4.66 -3.76 18.69
CA VAL A 290 -5.68 -4.24 17.75
C VAL A 290 -5.84 -5.76 17.71
N GLN A 291 -4.88 -6.54 18.26
CA GLN A 291 -4.86 -8.00 18.17
C GLN A 291 -6.17 -8.65 18.61
N THR A 292 -6.78 -8.13 19.68
CA THR A 292 -8.03 -8.68 20.22
C THR A 292 -9.21 -8.41 19.29
N ALA A 293 -9.25 -7.23 18.65
CA ALA A 293 -10.24 -6.89 17.64
C ALA A 293 -10.07 -7.73 16.36
N PHE A 294 -8.83 -7.93 15.88
CA PHE A 294 -8.54 -8.86 14.78
C PHE A 294 -9.01 -10.28 15.10
N ARG A 295 -8.71 -10.80 16.30
CA ARG A 295 -9.22 -12.11 16.72
C ARG A 295 -10.74 -12.16 16.81
N GLY A 296 -11.38 -11.06 17.21
CA GLY A 296 -12.83 -10.93 17.20
C GLY A 296 -13.41 -11.09 15.80
N LEU A 297 -12.80 -10.42 14.81
CA LEU A 297 -13.21 -10.48 13.40
C LEU A 297 -12.91 -11.85 12.76
N LEU A 298 -11.76 -12.46 13.09
CA LEU A 298 -11.30 -13.75 12.56
C LEU A 298 -11.90 -14.97 13.27
N ARG A 299 -12.63 -14.77 14.38
CA ARG A 299 -13.13 -15.84 15.26
C ARG A 299 -13.82 -17.01 14.53
N PRO A 300 -14.63 -16.79 13.48
CA PRO A 300 -15.26 -17.88 12.75
C PRO A 300 -14.25 -18.79 12.02
N LEU A 301 -13.21 -18.21 11.42
CA LEU A 301 -12.17 -18.95 10.67
C LEU A 301 -11.30 -19.84 11.58
N ALA A 302 -11.05 -19.39 12.82
CA ALA A 302 -10.23 -20.15 13.78
C ALA A 302 -10.89 -21.46 14.26
N SER A 303 -12.20 -21.63 14.03
CA SER A 303 -12.95 -22.80 14.48
C SER A 303 -12.92 -23.98 13.49
N GLU A 304 -12.51 -23.75 12.23
CA GLU A 304 -12.53 -24.77 11.17
C GLU A 304 -11.23 -25.57 11.03
N GLN A 305 -10.16 -25.25 11.76
CA GLN A 305 -8.88 -25.97 11.72
C GLN A 305 -8.75 -27.15 12.72
N LEU A 306 -9.85 -27.63 13.32
CA LEU A 306 -9.83 -28.70 14.32
C LEU A 306 -10.70 -29.94 13.98
N LEU A 307 -10.91 -30.24 12.69
CA LEU A 307 -11.53 -31.49 12.24
C LEU A 307 -10.66 -32.22 11.21
#